data_AF-A0A382KJA0-F1
#
_entry.id   AF-A0A382KJA0-F1
#
_cell.length_a   1.000
_cell.length_b   1.000
_cell.length_c   1.000
_cell.angle_alpha   90.00
_cell.angle_beta   90.00
_cell.angle_gamma   90.00
#
_symmetry.space_group_name_H-M   'P 1'
#
loop_
_entity.id
_entity.type
_entity.pdbx_description
1 polymer ?
#
loop_
_entity_poly.entity_id
_entity_poly.type
_entity_poly.pdbx_seq_one_letter_code
_entity_poly.pdbx_strand_id
1 'polypeptide(L)'
;KESDYLECRVMNLLIATFYNNSMFGELFEMLRAIKTSSFDCFIYMINHPELYSKRIKKIIKNFEKETTEDLFDSWQEAHDFVLDPTVINQYIGGDMGTNELLVSRALLFNEFKDVSDLMFDSVKGSLEEKNLLTQECANYLFELKAFLTMQKKDPLIKTKTVKSALFKYDFEEIRKANYHIDPNSLPVLDIPLNFDFFHDENQQKHISNQIKLYEHHVHGLGKLLQNSNLNMFFRRFNKSTRQMERQ
;
A
#
# COMPACT_ATOMS: atom_id res chain seq x y z
N LYS A 1 5.73 24.92 13.82
CA LYS A 1 4.26 24.80 13.99
C LYS A 1 3.58 24.36 12.70
N GLU A 2 3.63 25.16 11.62
CA GLU A 2 3.05 24.76 10.32
C GLU A 2 3.85 23.63 9.64
N SER A 3 5.20 23.70 9.65
CA SER A 3 6.07 22.60 9.17
C SER A 3 5.83 21.30 9.93
N ASP A 4 5.86 21.35 11.27
CA ASP A 4 5.64 20.17 12.11
C ASP A 4 4.26 19.52 11.87
N TYR A 5 3.22 20.34 11.66
CA TYR A 5 1.89 19.86 11.29
C TYR A 5 1.91 19.16 9.94
N LEU A 6 2.51 19.77 8.92
CA LEU A 6 2.59 19.20 7.58
C LEU A 6 3.34 17.87 7.56
N GLU A 7 4.49 17.80 8.24
CA GLU A 7 5.27 16.57 8.40
C GLU A 7 4.43 15.46 9.07
N CYS A 8 3.70 15.78 10.13
CA CYS A 8 2.79 14.84 10.79
C CYS A 8 1.67 14.36 9.85
N ARG A 9 1.14 15.26 9.02
CA ARG A 9 0.08 14.94 8.04
C ARG A 9 0.60 14.03 6.92
N VAL A 10 1.82 14.26 6.42
CA VAL A 10 2.47 13.39 5.44
C VAL A 10 2.75 12.01 6.05
N MET A 11 3.28 11.95 7.27
CA MET A 11 3.45 10.68 7.99
C MET A 11 2.11 9.93 8.13
N ASN A 12 1.03 10.63 8.47
CA ASN A 12 -0.31 10.03 8.54
C ASN A 12 -0.76 9.45 7.18
N LEU A 13 -0.50 10.14 6.07
CA LEU A 13 -0.77 9.60 4.73
C LEU A 13 0.03 8.32 4.45
N LEU A 14 1.32 8.28 4.81
CA LEU A 14 2.15 7.09 4.66
C LEU A 14 1.63 5.93 5.52
N ILE A 15 1.36 6.15 6.81
CA ILE A 15 0.81 5.10 7.67
C ILE A 15 -0.55 4.60 7.13
N ALA A 16 -1.43 5.51 6.72
CA ALA A 16 -2.74 5.16 6.19
C ALA A 16 -2.69 4.37 4.87
N THR A 17 -1.63 4.57 4.07
CA THR A 17 -1.46 3.91 2.78
C THR A 17 -0.76 2.56 2.90
N PHE A 18 0.35 2.52 3.65
CA PHE A 18 1.27 1.39 3.65
C PHE A 18 1.03 0.42 4.82
N TYR A 19 0.72 0.96 6.01
CA TYR A 19 0.55 0.15 7.22
C TYR A 19 -0.89 -0.32 7.42
N ASN A 20 -1.84 0.62 7.30
CA ASN A 20 -3.25 0.33 7.56
C ASN A 20 -3.83 -0.64 6.52
N ASN A 21 -4.76 -1.51 6.96
CA ASN A 21 -5.49 -2.45 6.11
C ASN A 21 -4.62 -3.48 5.35
N SER A 22 -3.45 -3.82 5.91
CA SER A 22 -2.66 -4.99 5.54
C SER A 22 -2.09 -5.00 4.11
N MET A 23 -1.82 -3.83 3.51
CA MET A 23 -1.19 -3.78 2.17
C MET A 23 0.18 -4.47 2.16
N PHE A 24 0.98 -4.29 3.22
CA PHE A 24 2.30 -4.92 3.40
C PHE A 24 2.42 -5.64 4.75
N GLY A 25 1.32 -6.20 5.26
CA GLY A 25 1.30 -6.89 6.56
C GLY A 25 2.36 -7.98 6.69
N GLU A 26 2.59 -8.73 5.61
CA GLU A 26 3.61 -9.78 5.48
C GLU A 26 5.02 -9.26 5.75
N LEU A 27 5.32 -8.06 5.26
CA LEU A 27 6.61 -7.40 5.45
C LEU A 27 6.81 -6.99 6.90
N PHE A 28 5.76 -6.45 7.53
CA PHE A 28 5.81 -6.01 8.93
C PHE A 28 5.90 -7.18 9.92
N GLU A 29 5.28 -8.32 9.62
CA GLU A 29 5.46 -9.54 10.43
C GLU A 29 6.89 -10.07 10.37
N MET A 30 7.52 -10.04 9.20
CA MET A 30 8.93 -10.38 9.07
C MET A 30 9.82 -9.43 9.88
N LEU A 31 9.61 -8.12 9.78
CA LEU A 31 10.36 -7.13 10.58
C LEU A 31 10.23 -7.38 12.09
N ARG A 32 9.01 -7.73 12.55
CA ARG A 32 8.78 -8.10 13.95
C ARG A 32 9.58 -9.34 14.36
N ALA A 33 9.64 -10.36 13.52
CA ALA A 33 10.35 -11.60 13.81
C ALA A 33 11.87 -11.38 13.99
N ILE A 34 12.47 -10.48 13.20
CA ILE A 34 13.87 -10.06 13.36
C ILE A 34 14.05 -8.91 14.38
N LYS A 35 13.03 -8.64 15.21
CA LYS A 35 13.04 -7.64 16.30
C LYS A 35 13.36 -6.21 15.84
N THR A 36 12.93 -5.85 14.63
CA THR A 36 13.07 -4.52 14.06
C THR A 36 11.74 -3.77 14.07
N SER A 37 11.75 -2.47 14.35
CA SER A 37 10.52 -1.68 14.36
C SER A 37 10.06 -1.42 12.93
N SER A 38 8.79 -1.72 12.66
CA SER A 38 8.17 -1.33 11.39
C SER A 38 8.11 0.19 11.20
N PHE A 39 8.29 0.99 12.26
CA PHE A 39 8.31 2.44 12.14
C PHE A 39 9.59 2.97 11.48
N ASP A 40 10.69 2.21 11.58
CA ASP A 40 12.00 2.61 11.06
C ASP A 40 11.95 2.84 9.55
N CYS A 41 11.22 2.01 8.81
CA CYS A 41 11.10 2.17 7.36
C CYS A 41 10.31 3.41 6.96
N PHE A 42 9.39 3.91 7.79
CA PHE A 42 8.68 5.18 7.54
C PHE A 42 9.58 6.38 7.78
N ILE A 43 10.40 6.34 8.84
CA ILE A 43 11.44 7.35 9.08
C ILE A 43 12.44 7.39 7.92
N TYR A 44 12.91 6.21 7.50
CA TYR A 44 13.77 6.09 6.33
C TYR A 44 13.09 6.68 5.08
N MET A 45 11.84 6.30 4.80
CA MET A 45 11.09 6.83 3.66
C MET A 45 11.06 8.37 3.63
N ILE A 46 10.75 9.02 4.76
CA ILE A 46 10.71 10.50 4.84
C ILE A 46 12.08 11.13 4.63
N ASN A 47 13.14 10.53 5.16
CA ASN A 47 14.50 11.05 5.04
C ASN A 47 15.11 10.83 3.64
N HIS A 48 14.47 10.00 2.80
CA HIS A 48 14.97 9.60 1.49
C HIS A 48 13.98 9.95 0.34
N PRO A 49 13.66 11.24 0.12
CA PRO A 49 12.72 11.68 -0.92
C PRO A 49 13.20 11.37 -2.35
N GLU A 50 14.46 11.05 -2.56
CA GLU A 50 15.01 10.55 -3.82
C GLU A 50 14.39 9.22 -4.26
N LEU A 51 13.93 8.39 -3.32
CA LEU A 51 13.27 7.11 -3.62
C LEU A 51 11.88 7.28 -4.23
N TYR A 52 11.29 8.46 -4.10
CA TYR A 52 9.90 8.66 -4.50
C TYR A 52 9.84 8.80 -6.02
N SER A 53 8.98 7.99 -6.65
CA SER A 53 8.72 8.14 -8.08
C SER A 53 8.14 9.53 -8.39
N LYS A 54 8.26 9.97 -9.65
CA LYS A 54 7.64 11.24 -10.10
C LYS A 54 6.15 11.29 -9.76
N ARG A 55 5.47 10.14 -9.80
CA ARG A 55 4.04 10.02 -9.53
C ARG A 55 3.74 10.17 -8.04
N ILE A 56 4.48 9.47 -7.17
CA ILE A 56 4.35 9.60 -5.71
C ILE A 56 4.66 11.05 -5.27
N LYS A 57 5.74 11.64 -5.78
CA LYS A 57 6.09 13.06 -5.51
C LYS A 57 4.95 14.00 -5.86
N LYS A 58 4.29 13.79 -7.00
CA LYS A 58 3.14 14.61 -7.41
C LYS A 58 1.95 14.44 -6.45
N ILE A 59 1.64 13.21 -6.04
CA ILE A 59 0.53 12.95 -5.11
C ILE A 59 0.79 13.61 -3.76
N ILE A 60 1.99 13.44 -3.19
CA ILE A 60 2.35 14.03 -1.90
C ILE A 60 2.35 15.56 -1.97
N LYS A 61 2.91 16.15 -3.03
CA LYS A 61 2.87 17.61 -3.22
C LYS A 61 1.44 18.15 -3.31
N ASN A 62 0.54 17.44 -3.98
CA ASN A 62 -0.87 17.83 -4.03
C ASN A 62 -1.53 17.71 -2.65
N PHE A 63 -1.25 16.63 -1.92
CA PHE A 63 -1.73 16.45 -0.55
C PHE A 63 -1.25 17.55 0.39
N GLU A 64 0.04 17.93 0.32
CA GLU A 64 0.61 19.01 1.12
C GLU A 64 -0.06 20.35 0.82
N LYS A 65 -0.27 20.61 -0.48
CA LYS A 65 -1.00 21.79 -0.96
C LYS A 65 -2.43 21.82 -0.40
N GLU A 66 -3.22 20.75 -0.61
CA GLU A 66 -4.59 20.64 -0.10
C GLU A 66 -4.66 20.72 1.44
N THR A 67 -3.62 20.25 2.14
CA THR A 67 -3.53 20.32 3.62
C THR A 67 -3.28 21.75 4.13
N THR A 68 -2.69 22.62 3.31
CA THR A 68 -2.28 23.98 3.69
C THR A 68 -3.20 25.07 3.15
N GLU A 69 -3.91 24.81 2.04
CA GLU A 69 -4.84 25.78 1.42
C GLU A 69 -6.00 26.21 2.33
N ASP A 70 -6.40 25.35 3.29
CA ASP A 70 -7.47 25.63 4.27
C ASP A 70 -6.92 26.05 5.66
N LEU A 71 -5.65 26.42 5.76
CA LEU A 71 -5.06 26.94 6.99
C LEU A 71 -5.16 28.48 7.01
N PHE A 72 -5.72 29.00 8.10
CA PHE A 72 -5.90 30.44 8.30
C PHE A 72 -5.21 30.89 9.59
N ASP A 73 -4.60 32.06 9.58
CA ASP A 73 -3.90 32.62 10.74
C ASP A 73 -4.88 33.20 11.76
N SER A 74 -6.12 33.49 11.35
CA SER A 74 -7.16 34.02 12.23
C SER A 74 -8.57 33.56 11.86
N TRP A 75 -9.46 33.60 12.84
CA TRP A 75 -10.88 33.36 12.62
C TRP A 75 -11.50 34.31 11.58
N GLN A 76 -11.07 35.58 11.58
CA GLN A 76 -11.59 36.60 10.67
C GLN A 76 -11.21 36.28 9.22
N GLU A 77 -9.98 35.85 8.99
CA GLU A 77 -9.50 35.44 7.66
C GLU A 77 -10.29 34.23 7.14
N ALA A 78 -10.47 33.20 7.98
CA ALA A 78 -11.29 32.04 7.65
C ALA A 78 -12.75 32.45 7.35
N HIS A 79 -13.32 33.34 8.16
CA HIS A 79 -14.68 33.83 8.00
C HIS A 79 -14.85 34.56 6.66
N ASP A 80 -13.94 35.46 6.33
CA ASP A 80 -14.03 36.27 5.11
C ASP A 80 -13.77 35.43 3.85
N PHE A 81 -12.86 34.46 3.93
CA PHE A 81 -12.62 33.48 2.86
C PHE A 81 -13.84 32.59 2.59
N VAL A 82 -14.42 31.99 3.63
CA VAL A 82 -15.55 31.05 3.49
C VAL A 82 -16.82 31.77 3.06
N LEU A 83 -16.98 33.06 3.34
CA LEU A 83 -18.15 33.83 2.91
C LEU A 83 -18.06 34.35 1.47
N ASP A 84 -16.93 34.21 0.79
CA ASP A 84 -16.83 34.53 -0.63
C ASP A 84 -17.80 33.63 -1.44
N PRO A 85 -18.75 34.21 -2.21
CA PRO A 85 -19.73 33.41 -2.95
C PRO A 85 -19.12 32.40 -3.93
N THR A 86 -17.94 32.68 -4.47
CA THR A 86 -17.20 31.77 -5.35
C THR A 86 -16.71 30.56 -4.57
N VAL A 87 -16.18 30.78 -3.37
CA VAL A 87 -15.68 29.74 -2.47
C VAL A 87 -16.83 28.87 -1.95
N ILE A 88 -17.93 29.48 -1.49
CA ILE A 88 -19.15 28.74 -1.07
C ILE A 88 -19.63 27.82 -2.19
N ASN A 89 -19.70 28.32 -3.42
CA ASN A 89 -20.15 27.52 -4.56
C ASN A 89 -19.21 26.35 -4.85
N GLN A 90 -17.90 26.49 -4.63
CA GLN A 90 -16.94 25.38 -4.76
C GLN A 90 -17.12 24.32 -3.66
N TYR A 91 -17.39 24.70 -2.42
CA TYR A 91 -17.76 23.75 -1.36
C TYR A 91 -19.08 23.03 -1.67
N ILE A 92 -20.10 23.74 -2.15
CA ILE A 92 -21.39 23.14 -2.55
C ILE A 92 -21.21 22.19 -3.74
N GLY A 93 -20.35 22.56 -4.70
CA GLY A 93 -20.01 21.75 -5.86
C GLY A 93 -19.14 20.52 -5.55
N GLY A 94 -18.51 20.49 -4.37
CA GLY A 94 -17.56 19.45 -3.97
C GLY A 94 -16.15 19.63 -4.54
N ASP A 95 -15.84 20.81 -5.09
CA ASP A 95 -14.50 21.18 -5.58
C ASP A 95 -13.56 21.52 -4.41
N MET A 96 -14.10 22.01 -3.29
CA MET A 96 -13.40 22.25 -2.02
C MET A 96 -13.96 21.41 -0.86
N GLY A 97 -13.20 21.28 0.23
CA GLY A 97 -13.59 20.47 1.39
C GLY A 97 -13.51 18.96 1.15
N THR A 98 -12.75 18.57 0.13
CA THR A 98 -12.46 17.18 -0.18
C THR A 98 -11.58 16.58 0.91
N ASN A 99 -11.83 15.32 1.27
CA ASN A 99 -10.93 14.57 2.14
C ASN A 99 -9.66 14.20 1.35
N GLU A 100 -8.72 15.14 1.32
CA GLU A 100 -7.37 15.08 0.76
C GLU A 100 -6.64 13.78 1.14
N LEU A 101 -6.78 13.31 2.39
CA LEU A 101 -6.20 12.04 2.84
C LEU A 101 -6.81 10.85 2.10
N LEU A 102 -8.14 10.81 1.98
CA LEU A 102 -8.88 9.74 1.30
C LEU A 102 -8.59 9.74 -0.21
N VAL A 103 -8.52 10.91 -0.84
CA VAL A 103 -8.20 11.04 -2.26
C VAL A 103 -6.75 10.61 -2.53
N SER A 104 -5.80 11.14 -1.76
CA SER A 104 -4.38 10.83 -1.93
C SER A 104 -4.09 9.35 -1.69
N ARG A 105 -4.71 8.75 -0.68
CA ARG A 105 -4.62 7.31 -0.42
C ARG A 105 -5.17 6.47 -1.58
N ALA A 106 -6.28 6.89 -2.20
CA ALA A 106 -6.84 6.21 -3.37
C ALA A 106 -5.92 6.31 -4.60
N LEU A 107 -5.29 7.47 -4.80
CA LEU A 107 -4.31 7.66 -5.86
C LEU A 107 -3.08 6.75 -5.63
N LEU A 108 -2.53 6.73 -4.42
CA LEU A 108 -1.40 5.86 -4.08
C LEU A 108 -1.76 4.37 -4.26
N PHE A 109 -2.96 3.95 -3.86
CA PHE A 109 -3.44 2.59 -4.06
C PHE A 109 -3.42 2.15 -5.53
N ASN A 110 -3.78 3.03 -6.46
CA ASN A 110 -3.71 2.76 -7.90
C ASN A 110 -2.27 2.66 -8.42
N GLU A 111 -1.31 3.28 -7.73
CA GLU A 111 0.12 3.25 -8.07
C GLU A 111 0.84 2.12 -7.32
N PHE A 112 0.21 0.95 -7.19
CA PHE A 112 0.70 -0.18 -6.38
C PHE A 112 2.16 -0.54 -6.67
N LYS A 113 2.60 -0.49 -7.93
CA LYS A 113 4.00 -0.79 -8.29
C LYS A 113 4.96 0.18 -7.61
N ASP A 114 4.74 1.48 -7.77
CA ASP A 114 5.63 2.51 -7.23
C ASP A 114 5.57 2.51 -5.69
N VAL A 115 4.38 2.28 -5.11
CA VAL A 115 4.20 2.14 -3.66
C VAL A 115 4.96 0.91 -3.14
N SER A 116 4.86 -0.23 -3.83
CA SER A 116 5.61 -1.44 -3.47
C SER A 116 7.12 -1.23 -3.60
N ASP A 117 7.58 -0.57 -4.68
CA ASP A 117 8.99 -0.21 -4.86
C ASP A 117 9.47 0.63 -3.66
N LEU A 118 8.77 1.72 -3.34
CA LEU A 118 9.12 2.60 -2.23
C LEU A 118 9.15 1.88 -0.88
N MET A 119 8.16 1.04 -0.59
CA MET A 119 8.07 0.28 0.67
C MET A 119 9.24 -0.69 0.84
N PHE A 120 9.52 -1.49 -0.18
CA PHE A 120 10.59 -2.49 -0.11
C PHE A 120 11.97 -1.87 -0.10
N ASP A 121 12.19 -0.79 -0.86
CA ASP A 121 13.47 -0.07 -0.86
C ASP A 121 13.68 0.64 0.49
N SER A 122 12.63 1.21 1.09
CA SER A 122 12.72 1.81 2.43
C SER A 122 13.01 0.78 3.52
N VAL A 123 12.46 -0.43 3.43
CA VAL A 123 12.80 -1.50 4.36
C VAL A 123 14.24 -1.93 4.20
N LYS A 124 14.71 -2.17 2.96
CA LYS A 124 16.11 -2.54 2.72
C LYS A 124 17.06 -1.49 3.29
N GLY A 125 16.86 -0.22 2.95
CA GLY A 125 17.69 0.86 3.45
C GLY A 125 17.68 0.98 4.98
N SER A 126 16.51 0.90 5.62
CA SER A 126 16.43 0.93 7.10
C SER A 126 17.13 -0.26 7.78
N LEU A 127 17.18 -1.43 7.13
CA LEU A 127 17.91 -2.60 7.61
C LEU A 127 19.42 -2.45 7.36
N GLU A 128 19.83 -1.87 6.23
CA GLU A 128 21.23 -1.57 5.91
C GLU A 128 21.84 -0.60 6.93
N GLU A 129 21.16 0.49 7.27
CA GLU A 129 21.61 1.46 8.28
C GLU A 129 21.86 0.81 9.65
N LYS A 130 21.12 -0.26 9.95
CA LYS A 130 21.23 -1.02 11.20
C LYS A 130 22.18 -2.22 11.10
N ASN A 131 22.83 -2.43 9.96
CA ASN A 131 23.66 -3.61 9.67
C ASN A 131 22.89 -4.95 9.83
N LEU A 132 21.59 -4.96 9.52
CA LEU A 132 20.71 -6.12 9.60
C LEU A 132 20.35 -6.71 8.22
N LEU A 133 20.65 -6.01 7.12
CA LEU A 133 20.38 -6.54 5.78
C LEU A 133 21.44 -7.57 5.37
N THR A 134 21.08 -8.84 5.48
CA THR A 134 21.86 -9.97 4.95
C THR A 134 21.47 -10.29 3.50
N GLN A 135 22.27 -11.13 2.83
CA GLN A 135 21.94 -11.60 1.48
C GLN A 135 20.65 -12.44 1.47
N GLU A 136 20.44 -13.26 2.50
CA GLU A 136 19.25 -14.08 2.68
C GLU A 136 18.01 -13.21 2.85
N CYS A 137 18.10 -12.15 3.67
CA CYS A 137 17.04 -11.16 3.83
C CYS A 137 16.75 -10.44 2.51
N ALA A 138 17.78 -9.99 1.78
CA ALA A 138 17.61 -9.33 0.50
C ALA A 138 16.93 -10.24 -0.55
N ASN A 139 17.32 -11.52 -0.59
CA ASN A 139 16.73 -12.52 -1.49
C ASN A 139 15.26 -12.78 -1.14
N TYR A 140 14.94 -12.92 0.15
CA TYR A 140 13.57 -13.07 0.63
C TYR A 140 12.70 -11.86 0.26
N LEU A 141 13.18 -10.65 0.53
CA LEU A 141 12.49 -9.40 0.20
C LEU A 141 12.22 -9.29 -1.31
N PHE A 142 13.17 -9.71 -2.15
CA PHE A 142 13.01 -9.73 -3.59
C PHE A 142 11.85 -10.64 -4.03
N GLU A 143 11.82 -11.90 -3.57
CA GLU A 143 10.74 -12.82 -3.91
C GLU A 143 9.41 -12.44 -3.27
N LEU A 144 9.40 -11.95 -2.02
CA LEU A 144 8.18 -11.48 -1.35
C LEU A 144 7.56 -10.31 -2.14
N LYS A 145 8.35 -9.36 -2.63
CA LYS A 145 7.85 -8.26 -3.47
C LYS A 145 7.17 -8.79 -4.75
N ALA A 146 7.81 -9.74 -5.43
CA ALA A 146 7.24 -10.38 -6.61
C ALA A 146 5.95 -11.15 -6.27
N PHE A 147 5.93 -11.87 -5.15
CA PHE A 147 4.77 -12.60 -4.65
C PHE A 147 3.59 -11.68 -4.35
N LEU A 148 3.81 -10.61 -3.58
CA LEU A 148 2.78 -9.62 -3.28
C LEU A 148 2.31 -8.88 -4.53
N THR A 149 3.17 -8.70 -5.54
CA THR A 149 2.76 -8.14 -6.83
C THR A 149 1.76 -9.05 -7.55
N MET A 150 1.98 -10.37 -7.55
CA MET A 150 1.02 -11.31 -8.12
C MET A 150 -0.32 -11.28 -7.37
N GLN A 151 -0.25 -11.15 -6.05
CA GLN A 151 -1.40 -11.21 -5.15
C GLN A 151 -2.23 -9.91 -5.13
N LYS A 152 -1.58 -8.75 -5.04
CA LYS A 152 -2.22 -7.49 -4.64
C LYS A 152 -2.30 -6.45 -5.76
N LYS A 153 -1.53 -6.60 -6.84
CA LYS A 153 -1.61 -5.69 -7.99
C LYS A 153 -2.92 -5.87 -8.75
N ASP A 154 -3.53 -4.74 -9.10
CA ASP A 154 -4.76 -4.65 -9.88
C ASP A 154 -5.92 -5.44 -9.24
N PRO A 155 -6.21 -5.27 -7.93
CA PRO A 155 -7.07 -6.19 -7.18
C PRO A 155 -8.55 -6.04 -7.54
N LEU A 156 -8.95 -4.89 -8.10
CA LEU A 156 -10.33 -4.57 -8.48
C LEU A 156 -10.67 -4.94 -9.93
N ILE A 157 -9.70 -5.42 -10.71
CA ILE A 157 -9.90 -5.77 -12.12
C ILE A 157 -9.47 -7.20 -12.40
N LYS A 158 -9.96 -7.75 -13.52
CA LYS A 158 -9.62 -9.11 -14.00
C LYS A 158 -9.84 -10.19 -12.92
N THR A 159 -10.91 -10.06 -12.14
CA THR A 159 -11.17 -10.92 -10.98
C THR A 159 -11.42 -12.39 -11.33
N LYS A 160 -11.80 -12.68 -12.58
CA LYS A 160 -11.97 -14.05 -13.09
C LYS A 160 -10.69 -14.71 -13.59
N THR A 161 -9.57 -13.97 -13.66
CA THR A 161 -8.31 -14.51 -14.18
C THR A 161 -7.52 -15.19 -13.09
N VAL A 162 -6.83 -16.28 -13.42
CA VAL A 162 -5.82 -16.92 -12.58
C VAL A 162 -4.44 -16.51 -13.10
N LYS A 163 -3.53 -16.16 -12.21
CA LYS A 163 -2.13 -15.89 -12.52
C LYS A 163 -1.26 -16.97 -11.87
N SER A 164 -0.12 -17.29 -12.44
CA SER A 164 0.82 -18.26 -11.84
C SER A 164 2.25 -17.72 -11.87
N ALA A 165 3.05 -18.09 -10.87
CA ALA A 165 4.48 -17.76 -10.81
C ALA A 165 5.24 -18.76 -9.93
N LEU A 166 6.54 -18.86 -10.20
CA LEU A 166 7.48 -19.73 -9.50
C LEU A 166 8.23 -18.95 -8.41
N PHE A 167 8.37 -19.56 -7.24
CA PHE A 167 9.08 -19.00 -6.09
C PHE A 167 9.94 -20.05 -5.40
N LYS A 168 11.14 -19.69 -4.95
CA LYS A 168 12.01 -20.59 -4.17
C LYS A 168 11.63 -20.65 -2.70
N TYR A 169 10.85 -19.69 -2.22
CA TYR A 169 10.29 -19.72 -0.88
C TYR A 169 8.89 -20.35 -0.87
N ASP A 170 8.65 -21.16 0.16
CA ASP A 170 7.37 -21.77 0.40
C ASP A 170 6.40 -20.79 1.08
N PHE A 171 5.77 -19.93 0.26
CA PHE A 171 4.82 -18.93 0.75
C PHE A 171 3.55 -19.52 1.38
N GLU A 172 3.25 -20.81 1.19
CA GLU A 172 2.15 -21.45 1.89
C GLU A 172 2.53 -21.77 3.34
N GLU A 173 3.74 -22.31 3.57
CA GLU A 173 4.26 -22.54 4.93
C GLU A 173 4.55 -21.23 5.65
N ILE A 174 5.12 -20.24 4.96
CA ILE A 174 5.34 -18.91 5.52
C ILE A 174 4.02 -18.27 5.95
N ARG A 175 2.95 -18.42 5.16
CA ARG A 175 1.61 -17.94 5.55
C ARG A 175 1.07 -18.66 6.78
N LYS A 176 1.31 -19.98 6.92
CA LYS A 176 0.91 -20.73 8.14
C LYS A 176 1.65 -20.22 9.38
N ALA A 177 2.89 -19.76 9.22
CA ALA A 177 3.65 -19.07 10.26
C ALA A 177 3.28 -17.58 10.43
N ASN A 178 2.19 -17.12 9.79
CA ASN A 178 1.75 -15.72 9.78
C ASN A 178 2.84 -14.73 9.32
N TYR A 179 3.75 -15.17 8.44
CA TYR A 179 4.91 -14.38 7.99
C TYR A 179 5.86 -13.93 9.11
N HIS A 180 5.67 -14.46 10.34
CA HIS A 180 6.54 -14.20 11.49
C HIS A 180 7.77 -15.10 11.41
N ILE A 181 8.64 -14.80 10.46
CA ILE A 181 9.82 -15.62 10.13
C ILE A 181 11.09 -14.77 10.11
N ASP A 182 12.22 -15.40 10.41
CA ASP A 182 13.54 -14.82 10.15
C ASP A 182 14.03 -15.30 8.78
N PRO A 183 14.19 -14.40 7.78
CA PRO A 183 14.69 -14.77 6.45
C PRO A 183 16.03 -15.51 6.47
N ASN A 184 16.88 -15.26 7.46
CA ASN A 184 18.19 -15.92 7.59
C ASN A 184 18.10 -17.40 7.94
N SER A 185 16.97 -17.83 8.48
CA SER A 185 16.71 -19.21 8.89
C SER A 185 15.77 -19.94 7.94
N LEU A 186 15.28 -19.28 6.89
CA LEU A 186 14.35 -19.88 5.94
C LEU A 186 15.08 -20.79 4.95
N PRO A 187 14.57 -22.01 4.70
CA PRO A 187 15.10 -22.86 3.64
C PRO A 187 14.77 -22.26 2.27
N VAL A 188 15.79 -22.16 1.42
CA VAL A 188 15.65 -21.82 0.00
C VAL A 188 15.57 -23.11 -0.79
N LEU A 189 14.51 -23.28 -1.59
CA LEU A 189 14.32 -24.49 -2.39
C LEU A 189 15.15 -24.44 -3.68
N ASP A 190 15.84 -25.54 -3.99
CA ASP A 190 16.55 -25.71 -5.26
C ASP A 190 15.60 -25.72 -6.46
N ILE A 191 14.42 -26.33 -6.26
CA ILE A 191 13.34 -26.40 -7.25
C ILE A 191 12.25 -25.43 -6.81
N PRO A 192 12.01 -24.34 -7.56
CA PRO A 192 10.94 -23.40 -7.26
C PRO A 192 9.57 -24.08 -7.26
N LEU A 193 8.70 -23.63 -6.35
CA LEU A 193 7.31 -24.04 -6.27
C LEU A 193 6.43 -23.13 -7.13
N ASN A 194 5.48 -23.71 -7.85
CA ASN A 194 4.49 -22.95 -8.60
C ASN A 194 3.32 -22.56 -7.70
N PHE A 195 2.89 -21.31 -7.77
CA PHE A 195 1.74 -20.79 -7.04
C PHE A 195 0.70 -20.22 -7.99
N ASP A 196 -0.57 -20.52 -7.74
CA ASP A 196 -1.70 -19.96 -8.48
C ASP A 196 -2.36 -18.86 -7.63
N PHE A 197 -2.68 -17.73 -8.26
CA PHE A 197 -3.27 -16.54 -7.64
C PHE A 197 -4.62 -16.21 -8.28
N PHE A 198 -5.68 -16.22 -7.48
CA PHE A 198 -7.06 -16.14 -7.96
C PHE A 198 -7.96 -15.39 -6.98
N HIS A 199 -9.09 -14.89 -7.47
CA HIS A 199 -10.20 -14.48 -6.60
C HIS A 199 -11.24 -15.60 -6.58
N ASP A 200 -11.64 -16.05 -5.39
CA ASP A 200 -12.75 -16.99 -5.29
C ASP A 200 -14.11 -16.31 -5.57
N GLU A 201 -15.18 -17.10 -5.64
CA GLU A 201 -16.52 -16.58 -5.95
C GLU A 201 -17.00 -15.53 -4.94
N ASN A 202 -16.64 -15.69 -3.66
CA ASN A 202 -17.00 -14.73 -2.61
C ASN A 202 -16.28 -13.40 -2.80
N GLN A 203 -14.98 -13.43 -3.12
CA GLN A 203 -14.20 -12.23 -3.43
C GLN A 203 -14.71 -11.54 -4.70
N GLN A 204 -14.99 -12.30 -5.77
CA GLN A 204 -15.53 -11.77 -7.01
C GLN A 204 -16.87 -11.05 -6.79
N LYS A 205 -17.79 -11.66 -6.03
CA LYS A 205 -19.08 -11.06 -5.67
C LYS A 205 -18.90 -9.82 -4.81
N HIS A 206 -18.02 -9.89 -3.81
CA HIS A 206 -17.73 -8.76 -2.91
C HIS A 206 -17.17 -7.56 -3.69
N ILE A 207 -16.13 -7.76 -4.51
CA ILE A 207 -15.52 -6.71 -5.33
C ILE A 207 -16.57 -6.07 -6.26
N SER A 208 -17.36 -6.88 -6.96
CA SER A 208 -18.41 -6.38 -7.87
C SER A 208 -19.44 -5.51 -7.14
N ASN A 209 -19.89 -5.94 -5.96
CA ASN A 209 -20.84 -5.18 -5.16
C ASN A 209 -20.26 -3.86 -4.65
N GLN A 210 -19.00 -3.87 -4.18
CA GLN A 210 -18.33 -2.66 -3.69
C GLN A 210 -18.10 -1.65 -4.82
N ILE A 211 -17.67 -2.10 -6.00
CA ILE A 211 -17.50 -1.21 -7.17
C ILE A 211 -18.84 -0.55 -7.52
N LYS A 212 -19.92 -1.31 -7.66
CA LYS A 212 -21.26 -0.78 -7.97
C LYS A 212 -21.78 0.20 -6.93
N LEU A 213 -21.49 -0.04 -5.65
CA LEU A 213 -21.92 0.85 -4.57
C LEU A 213 -21.25 2.22 -4.67
N TYR A 214 -19.99 2.27 -5.14
CA TYR A 214 -19.18 3.47 -5.12
C TYR A 214 -18.91 4.12 -6.49
N GLU A 215 -19.33 3.52 -7.60
CA GLU A 215 -19.01 4.01 -8.97
C GLU A 215 -19.56 5.41 -9.29
N HIS A 216 -20.65 5.82 -8.63
CA HIS A 216 -21.28 7.14 -8.84
C HIS A 216 -20.87 8.21 -7.83
N HIS A 217 -19.94 7.92 -6.90
CA HIS A 217 -19.46 8.90 -5.94
C HIS A 217 -18.23 9.66 -6.48
N VAL A 218 -18.20 10.98 -6.26
CA VAL A 218 -17.11 11.90 -6.68
C VAL A 218 -15.73 11.40 -6.24
N HIS A 219 -15.63 10.75 -5.06
CA HIS A 219 -14.43 10.06 -4.57
C HIS A 219 -14.69 8.58 -4.29
N GLY A 220 -15.38 7.91 -5.22
CA GLY A 220 -15.85 6.54 -5.07
C GLY A 220 -14.77 5.56 -4.64
N LEU A 221 -13.59 5.61 -5.25
CA LEU A 221 -12.49 4.71 -4.88
C LEU A 221 -12.00 4.95 -3.45
N GLY A 222 -11.83 6.20 -3.02
CA GLY A 222 -11.37 6.46 -1.66
C GLY A 222 -12.39 6.03 -0.61
N LYS A 223 -13.70 6.24 -0.85
CA LYS A 223 -14.77 5.73 0.03
C LYS A 223 -14.82 4.20 0.05
N LEU A 224 -14.63 3.56 -1.11
CA LEU A 224 -14.53 2.11 -1.23
C LEU A 224 -13.38 1.58 -0.36
N LEU A 225 -12.19 2.17 -0.46
CA LEU A 225 -11.01 1.74 0.30
C LEU A 225 -11.09 2.05 1.81
N GLN A 226 -11.87 3.06 2.19
CA GLN A 226 -12.10 3.40 3.60
C GLN A 226 -13.08 2.42 4.26
N ASN A 227 -14.15 2.04 3.56
CA ASN A 227 -15.26 1.29 4.13
C ASN A 227 -15.23 -0.22 3.81
N SER A 228 -14.17 -0.71 3.18
CA SER A 228 -14.02 -2.12 2.80
C SER A 228 -12.82 -2.78 3.45
N ASN A 229 -12.94 -4.08 3.69
CA ASN A 229 -11.80 -4.90 4.09
C ASN A 229 -10.93 -5.22 2.86
N LEU A 230 -9.76 -4.57 2.73
CA LEU A 230 -8.87 -4.74 1.57
C LEU A 230 -8.38 -6.18 1.37
N ASN A 231 -8.30 -7.00 2.43
CA ASN A 231 -7.93 -8.41 2.32
C ASN A 231 -8.92 -9.20 1.45
N MET A 232 -10.18 -8.75 1.35
CA MET A 232 -11.18 -9.35 0.45
C MET A 232 -10.95 -9.00 -1.03
N PHE A 233 -10.15 -7.97 -1.32
CA PHE A 233 -9.81 -7.56 -2.68
C PHE A 233 -8.53 -8.21 -3.20
N PHE A 234 -7.61 -8.61 -2.32
CA PHE A 234 -6.37 -9.25 -2.73
C PHE A 234 -6.60 -10.71 -3.11
N ARG A 235 -5.88 -11.19 -4.12
CA ARG A 235 -6.03 -12.57 -4.60
C ARG A 235 -5.66 -13.55 -3.50
N ARG A 236 -6.42 -14.64 -3.41
CA ARG A 236 -6.00 -15.85 -2.69
C ARG A 236 -4.92 -16.57 -3.49
N PHE A 237 -4.23 -17.48 -2.82
CA PHE A 237 -3.23 -18.32 -3.43
C PHE A 237 -3.14 -19.70 -2.79
N ASN A 238 -2.65 -20.66 -3.57
CA ASN A 238 -2.26 -22.00 -3.17
C ASN A 238 -1.05 -22.48 -3.99
N LYS A 239 -0.33 -23.49 -3.49
CA LYS A 239 0.60 -24.25 -4.34
C LYS A 239 -0.17 -24.95 -5.45
N SER A 240 0.35 -24.83 -6.67
CA SER A 240 -0.21 -25.51 -7.83
C SER A 240 0.21 -26.99 -7.83
N THR A 241 -0.75 -27.89 -8.06
CA THR A 241 -0.50 -29.34 -8.18
C THR A 241 -0.07 -29.76 -9.59
N ARG A 242 0.08 -28.83 -10.53
CA ARG A 242 0.58 -29.14 -11.87
C ARG A 242 2.03 -29.60 -11.75
N GLN A 243 2.23 -30.92 -11.71
CA GLN A 243 3.51 -31.54 -11.97
C GLN A 243 4.02 -30.95 -13.29
N MET A 244 5.25 -30.44 -13.28
CA MET A 244 5.96 -30.13 -14.51
C MET A 244 6.04 -31.44 -15.30
N GLU A 245 5.14 -31.62 -16.26
CA GLU A 245 5.37 -32.52 -17.37
C GLU A 245 6.62 -31.98 -18.07
N ARG A 246 7.77 -32.57 -17.72
CA ARG A 246 9.02 -32.38 -18.44
C ARG A 246 8.78 -32.94 -19.84
N GLN A 247 8.66 -32.05 -20.83
CA GLN A 247 8.97 -32.38 -22.22
C GLN A 247 10.45 -32.15 -22.45
#